data_AF-A0A9P6H170-F1
#
_entry.id   AF-A0A9P6H170-F1
#
_cell.length_a   1.000
_cell.length_b   1.000
_cell.length_c   1.000
_cell.angle_alpha   90.00
_cell.angle_beta   90.00
_cell.angle_gamma   90.00
#
_symmetry.space_group_name_H-M   'P 1'
#
loop_
_entity.id
_entity.type
_entity.pdbx_description
1 polymer ?
#
loop_
_entity_poly.entity_id
_entity_poly.type
_entity_poly.pdbx_seq_one_letter_code
_entity_poly.pdbx_strand_id
1 'polypeptide(L)'
;MFLEKLIATFKNDPTSRSSSFKSLLLYLSDNFKNLFNLLRSSIAVNMFLSLEEDINSLTPVGVKKLFVINSTNILQYHPIVIQNIDKKDKVIKLLCNKILLALKLDLYGNGRFVDFYNQILEALKDDKSSEMKIPKKRKKTVRGGLKKKMKKWRQMEEK
;
A
#
# COMPACT_ATOMS: atom_id res chain seq x y z
N MET A 1 3.21 15.93 18.59
CA MET A 1 2.55 16.61 19.74
C MET A 1 1.04 16.83 19.59
N PHE A 2 0.50 17.51 18.57
CA PHE A 2 -0.97 17.78 18.52
C PHE A 2 -1.80 16.54 18.18
N LEU A 3 -1.41 15.77 17.15
CA LEU A 3 -2.10 14.53 16.76
C LEU A 3 -2.10 13.47 17.88
N GLU A 4 -0.97 13.29 18.55
CA GLU A 4 -0.83 12.34 19.67
C GLU A 4 -1.77 12.69 20.83
N LYS A 5 -1.92 13.99 21.13
CA LYS A 5 -2.87 14.47 22.14
C LYS A 5 -4.31 14.15 21.73
N LEU A 6 -4.70 14.41 20.48
CA LEU A 6 -6.04 14.09 19.98
C LEU A 6 -6.35 12.58 20.06
N ILE A 7 -5.38 11.74 19.69
CA ILE A 7 -5.50 10.29 19.78
C ILE A 7 -5.63 9.84 21.24
N ALA A 8 -4.83 10.39 22.14
CA ALA A 8 -4.88 10.07 23.57
C ALA A 8 -6.23 10.47 24.19
N THR A 9 -6.76 11.66 23.87
CA THR A 9 -8.08 12.10 24.35
C THR A 9 -9.19 11.16 23.85
N PHE A 10 -9.16 10.77 22.57
CA PHE A 10 -10.15 9.85 22.02
C PHE A 10 -10.13 8.46 22.70
N LYS A 11 -8.93 7.94 23.03
CA LYS A 11 -8.77 6.64 23.67
C LYS A 11 -9.22 6.65 25.13
N ASN A 12 -8.90 7.71 25.87
CA ASN A 12 -8.97 7.73 27.34
C ASN A 12 -10.26 8.33 27.92
N ASP A 13 -10.99 9.15 27.18
CA ASP A 13 -12.22 9.78 27.68
C ASP A 13 -13.46 9.35 26.87
N PRO A 14 -14.27 8.41 27.41
CA PRO A 14 -15.50 7.96 26.76
C PRO A 14 -16.54 9.05 26.54
N THR A 15 -16.57 10.07 27.42
CA THR A 15 -17.61 11.10 27.43
C THR A 15 -17.41 12.15 26.33
N SER A 16 -16.16 12.34 25.89
CA SER A 16 -15.80 13.28 24.82
C SER A 16 -15.45 12.61 23.49
N ARG A 17 -15.71 11.30 23.32
CA ARG A 17 -15.35 10.56 22.09
C ARG A 17 -15.90 11.19 20.81
N SER A 18 -17.15 11.67 20.82
CA SER A 18 -17.77 12.25 19.62
C SER A 18 -17.12 13.57 19.20
N SER A 19 -16.85 14.47 20.15
CA SER A 19 -16.16 15.74 19.86
C SER A 19 -14.69 15.49 19.47
N SER A 20 -14.01 14.59 20.18
CA SER A 20 -12.62 14.19 19.90
C SER A 20 -12.49 13.54 18.53
N PHE A 21 -13.46 12.70 18.13
CA PHE A 21 -13.51 12.10 16.80
C PHE A 21 -13.65 13.15 15.71
N LYS A 22 -14.56 14.13 15.90
CA LYS A 22 -14.75 15.22 14.94
C LYS A 22 -13.48 16.05 14.78
N SER A 23 -12.83 16.41 15.89
CA SER A 23 -11.57 17.15 15.87
C SER A 23 -10.44 16.37 15.19
N LEU A 24 -10.33 15.07 15.47
CA LEU A 24 -9.36 14.19 14.83
C LEU A 24 -9.64 14.08 13.33
N LEU A 25 -10.90 13.90 12.94
CA LEU A 25 -11.31 13.80 11.54
C LEU A 25 -10.96 15.08 10.76
N LEU A 26 -11.28 16.25 11.32
CA LEU A 26 -10.97 17.55 10.70
C LEU A 26 -9.47 17.76 10.56
N TYR A 27 -8.70 17.50 11.63
CA TYR A 27 -7.25 17.59 11.57
C TYR A 27 -6.68 16.67 10.50
N LEU A 28 -7.15 15.42 10.44
CA LEU A 28 -6.66 14.46 9.46
C LEU A 28 -7.06 14.82 8.03
N SER A 29 -8.28 15.33 7.79
CA SER A 29 -8.69 15.73 6.45
C SER A 29 -7.88 16.90 5.91
N ASP A 30 -7.48 17.83 6.77
CA ASP A 30 -6.72 19.02 6.37
C ASP A 30 -5.26 18.70 6.07
N ASN A 31 -4.67 17.77 6.82
CA ASN A 31 -3.25 17.45 6.77
C ASN A 31 -2.92 16.20 5.93
N PHE A 32 -3.86 15.27 5.75
CA PHE A 32 -3.63 13.99 5.09
C PHE A 32 -4.52 13.78 3.87
N LYS A 33 -4.47 14.73 2.93
CA LYS A 33 -5.35 14.77 1.75
C LYS A 33 -5.12 13.58 0.82
N ASN A 34 -3.86 13.16 0.64
CA ASN A 34 -3.54 12.02 -0.22
C ASN A 34 -4.07 10.72 0.39
N LEU A 35 -3.92 10.55 1.71
CA LEU A 35 -4.45 9.40 2.43
C LEU A 35 -5.98 9.36 2.38
N PHE A 36 -6.66 10.49 2.59
CA PHE A 36 -8.13 10.58 2.57
C PHE A 36 -8.73 10.39 1.18
N ASN A 37 -7.99 10.73 0.12
CA ASN A 37 -8.39 10.38 -1.23
C ASN A 37 -8.31 8.86 -1.45
N LEU A 38 -7.30 8.21 -0.87
CA LEU A 38 -7.08 6.77 -1.03
C LEU A 38 -7.98 5.92 -0.12
N LEU A 39 -8.19 6.35 1.12
CA LEU A 39 -8.95 5.67 2.15
C LEU A 39 -10.19 6.49 2.52
N ARG A 40 -11.34 5.83 2.65
CA ARG A 40 -12.51 6.49 3.27
C ARG A 40 -12.17 6.97 4.68
N SER A 41 -12.79 8.07 5.07
CA SER A 41 -12.56 8.76 6.36
C SER A 41 -12.53 7.83 7.58
N SER A 42 -13.46 6.87 7.66
CA SER A 42 -13.53 5.90 8.77
C SER A 42 -12.30 4.97 8.84
N ILE A 43 -11.81 4.50 7.69
CA ILE A 43 -10.65 3.60 7.61
C ILE A 43 -9.37 4.37 7.92
N ALA A 44 -9.26 5.61 7.42
CA ALA A 44 -8.12 6.48 7.70
C ALA A 44 -8.01 6.79 9.20
N VAL A 45 -9.12 7.17 9.85
CA VAL A 45 -9.13 7.42 11.30
C VAL A 45 -8.73 6.17 12.08
N ASN A 46 -9.28 5.01 11.74
CA ASN A 46 -8.92 3.76 12.41
C ASN A 46 -7.42 3.45 12.31
N MET A 47 -6.82 3.71 11.15
CA MET A 47 -5.38 3.53 10.96
C MET A 47 -4.56 4.37 11.97
N PHE A 48 -4.91 5.64 12.16
CA PHE A 48 -4.21 6.51 13.12
C PHE A 48 -4.45 6.10 14.57
N LEU A 49 -5.63 5.57 14.90
CA LEU A 49 -5.90 5.05 16.24
C LEU A 49 -5.08 3.79 16.56
N SER A 50 -4.81 2.97 15.55
CA SER A 50 -3.99 1.76 15.65
C SER A 50 -2.49 2.02 15.51
N LEU A 51 -2.07 3.27 15.25
CA LEU A 51 -0.67 3.63 15.09
C LEU A 51 0.02 3.68 16.47
N GLU A 52 0.97 2.77 16.68
CA GLU A 52 1.79 2.70 17.90
C GLU A 52 3.25 3.12 17.65
N GLU A 53 3.71 3.01 16.41
CA GLU A 53 5.08 3.33 15.98
C GLU A 53 5.13 4.64 15.18
N ASP A 54 6.32 5.22 15.05
CA ASP A 54 6.53 6.39 14.19
C ASP A 54 6.17 6.05 12.73
N ILE A 55 5.53 6.99 12.04
CA ILE A 55 5.15 6.86 10.63
C ILE A 55 6.40 6.61 9.77
N ASN A 56 7.56 7.11 10.18
CA ASN A 56 8.82 6.91 9.47
C ASN A 56 9.33 5.47 9.46
N SER A 57 9.07 4.70 10.52
CA SER A 57 9.47 3.29 10.61
C SER A 57 8.47 2.34 9.93
N LEU A 58 7.31 2.85 9.51
CA LEU A 58 6.29 2.02 8.85
C LEU A 58 6.82 1.39 7.56
N THR A 59 6.69 0.07 7.52
CA THR A 59 6.86 -0.74 6.30
C THR A 59 5.49 -1.11 5.74
N PRO A 60 5.38 -1.54 4.47
CA PRO A 60 4.10 -2.03 3.94
C PRO A 60 3.48 -3.18 4.74
N VAL A 61 4.31 -4.01 5.38
CA VAL A 61 3.86 -5.07 6.27
C VAL A 61 3.31 -4.48 7.57
N GLY A 62 3.98 -3.48 8.14
CA GLY A 62 3.49 -2.73 9.30
C GLY A 62 2.15 -2.06 9.03
N VAL A 63 2.03 -1.38 7.88
CA VAL A 63 0.76 -0.78 7.43
C VAL A 63 -0.35 -1.83 7.35
N LYS A 64 -0.08 -3.00 6.78
CA LYS A 64 -1.07 -4.09 6.71
C LYS A 64 -1.59 -4.50 8.10
N LYS A 65 -0.71 -4.51 9.11
CA LYS A 65 -1.06 -4.86 10.50
C LYS A 65 -1.97 -3.83 11.16
N LEU A 66 -1.83 -2.54 10.84
CA LEU A 66 -2.70 -1.47 11.37
C LEU A 66 -4.19 -1.68 11.04
N PHE A 67 -4.48 -2.46 10.00
CA PHE A 67 -5.84 -2.73 9.56
C PHE A 67 -6.39 -4.07 10.06
N VAL A 68 -5.67 -4.80 10.91
CA VAL A 68 -6.13 -6.08 11.47
C VAL A 68 -6.85 -5.82 12.80
N ILE A 69 -8.17 -6.05 12.82
CA ILE A 69 -9.01 -6.01 14.02
C ILE A 69 -9.61 -7.41 14.20
N ASN A 70 -9.46 -8.01 15.38
CA ASN A 70 -10.01 -9.33 15.70
C ASN A 70 -9.72 -10.37 14.60
N SER A 71 -8.45 -10.49 14.20
CA SER A 71 -7.98 -11.38 13.13
C SER A 71 -8.51 -11.08 11.72
N THR A 72 -9.26 -9.99 11.55
CA THR A 72 -9.87 -9.59 10.28
C THR A 72 -9.20 -8.34 9.74
N ASN A 73 -8.74 -8.38 8.49
CA ASN A 73 -8.17 -7.19 7.85
C ASN A 73 -9.26 -6.33 7.23
N ILE A 74 -9.51 -5.14 7.78
CA ILE A 74 -10.61 -4.26 7.35
C ILE A 74 -10.43 -3.71 5.93
N LEU A 75 -9.21 -3.71 5.37
CA LEU A 75 -8.99 -3.34 3.97
C LEU A 75 -9.72 -4.27 3.00
N GLN A 76 -10.12 -5.47 3.42
CA GLN A 76 -10.92 -6.36 2.58
C GLN A 76 -12.28 -5.77 2.19
N TYR A 77 -12.79 -4.81 2.96
CA TYR A 77 -14.04 -4.10 2.69
C TYR A 77 -13.82 -2.83 1.87
N HIS A 78 -12.58 -2.55 1.44
CA HIS A 78 -12.29 -1.41 0.58
C HIS A 78 -12.94 -1.62 -0.81
N PRO A 79 -13.56 -0.58 -1.42
CA PRO A 79 -14.28 -0.73 -2.69
C PRO A 79 -13.46 -1.39 -3.80
N ILE A 80 -12.19 -1.00 -3.96
CA ILE A 80 -11.30 -1.58 -4.97
C ILE A 80 -11.05 -3.08 -4.72
N VAL A 81 -10.97 -3.49 -3.45
CA VAL A 81 -10.76 -4.91 -3.08
C VAL A 81 -12.02 -5.72 -3.35
N ILE A 82 -13.19 -5.20 -2.98
CA ILE A 82 -14.49 -5.84 -3.25
C ILE A 82 -14.68 -6.03 -4.75
N GLN A 83 -14.35 -5.02 -5.57
CA GLN A 83 -14.45 -5.08 -7.03
C GLN A 83 -13.46 -6.06 -7.67
N ASN A 84 -12.40 -6.48 -6.96
CA ASN A 84 -11.32 -7.32 -7.48
C ASN A 84 -11.07 -8.51 -6.53
N ILE A 85 -12.15 -9.20 -6.12
CA ILE A 85 -12.09 -10.25 -5.10
C ILE A 85 -11.12 -11.40 -5.48
N ASP A 86 -11.04 -11.74 -6.77
CA ASP A 86 -10.15 -12.78 -7.30
C ASP A 86 -8.66 -12.44 -7.12
N LYS A 87 -8.34 -11.15 -6.98
CA LYS A 87 -6.98 -10.63 -6.80
C LYS A 87 -6.79 -9.97 -5.44
N LYS A 88 -7.64 -10.30 -4.45
CA LYS A 88 -7.71 -9.65 -3.13
C LYS A 88 -6.35 -9.38 -2.51
N ASP A 89 -5.49 -10.40 -2.38
CA ASP A 89 -4.18 -10.24 -1.72
C ASP A 89 -3.23 -9.32 -2.48
N LYS A 90 -3.26 -9.36 -3.82
CA LYS A 90 -2.46 -8.47 -4.67
C LYS A 90 -2.92 -7.02 -4.51
N VAL A 91 -4.24 -6.79 -4.50
CA VAL A 91 -4.83 -5.45 -4.33
C VAL A 91 -4.55 -4.91 -2.93
N ILE A 92 -4.71 -5.73 -1.88
CA ILE A 92 -4.39 -5.32 -0.51
C ILE A 92 -2.91 -4.93 -0.38
N LYS A 93 -2.00 -5.72 -0.98
CA LYS A 93 -0.56 -5.38 -0.99
C LYS A 93 -0.29 -4.06 -1.70
N LEU A 94 -0.93 -3.82 -2.84
CA LEU A 94 -0.81 -2.57 -3.59
C LEU A 94 -1.37 -1.38 -2.79
N LEU A 95 -2.52 -1.54 -2.15
CA LEU A 95 -3.10 -0.55 -1.24
C LEU A 95 -2.14 -0.21 -0.10
N CYS A 96 -1.58 -1.21 0.60
CA CYS A 96 -0.64 -0.97 1.70
C CYS A 96 0.57 -0.14 1.24
N ASN A 97 1.11 -0.43 0.06
CA ASN A 97 2.21 0.35 -0.52
C ASN A 97 1.79 1.79 -0.82
N LYS A 98 0.61 1.98 -1.41
CA LYS A 98 0.11 3.33 -1.77
C LYS A 98 -0.28 4.14 -0.54
N ILE A 99 -0.81 3.51 0.51
CA ILE A 99 -1.08 4.13 1.81
C ILE A 99 0.22 4.66 2.41
N LEU A 100 1.28 3.84 2.40
CA LEU A 100 2.60 4.26 2.91
C LEU A 100 3.14 5.47 2.14
N LEU A 101 3.01 5.46 0.81
CA LEU A 101 3.42 6.59 -0.03
C LEU A 101 2.57 7.85 0.22
N ALA A 102 1.26 7.69 0.39
CA ALA A 102 0.34 8.78 0.69
C ALA A 102 0.71 9.46 2.00
N LEU A 103 0.96 8.69 3.07
CA LEU A 103 1.41 9.21 4.36
C LEU A 103 2.72 10.00 4.23
N LYS A 104 3.72 9.44 3.57
CA LYS A 104 5.01 10.12 3.38
C LYS A 104 4.86 11.40 2.56
N LEU A 105 3.99 11.39 1.56
CA LEU A 105 3.71 12.58 0.75
C LEU A 105 2.93 13.63 1.53
N ASP A 106 1.98 13.24 2.36
CA ASP A 106 1.26 14.17 3.23
C ASP A 106 2.19 14.82 4.27
N LEU A 107 3.13 14.06 4.83
CA LEU A 107 4.09 14.57 5.83
C LEU A 107 5.22 15.41 5.22
N TYR A 108 5.76 15.01 4.07
CA TYR A 108 7.01 15.57 3.51
C TYR A 108 6.85 16.20 2.12
N GLY A 109 5.69 16.07 1.51
CA GLY A 109 5.43 16.46 0.12
C GLY A 109 5.07 17.93 -0.08
N ASN A 110 5.13 18.77 0.95
CA ASN A 110 4.82 20.21 0.88
C ASN A 110 3.46 20.50 0.21
N GLY A 111 2.43 19.74 0.57
CA GLY A 111 1.07 19.94 0.06
C GLY A 111 0.81 19.42 -1.36
N ARG A 112 1.75 18.69 -1.97
CA ARG A 112 1.53 18.03 -3.26
C ARG A 112 0.39 17.01 -3.15
N PHE A 113 -0.51 17.05 -4.13
CA PHE A 113 -1.59 16.08 -4.26
C PHE A 113 -1.28 15.07 -5.37
N VAL A 114 -1.47 13.80 -5.08
CA VAL A 114 -1.32 12.67 -6.01
C VAL A 114 -2.51 11.74 -5.83
N ASP A 115 -3.20 11.47 -6.94
CA ASP A 115 -4.34 10.58 -6.95
C ASP A 115 -3.93 9.10 -6.98
N PHE A 116 -3.58 8.58 -5.81
CA PHE A 116 -3.19 7.18 -5.66
C PHE A 116 -4.35 6.21 -5.93
N TYR A 117 -5.60 6.65 -5.79
CA TYR A 117 -6.77 5.81 -6.06
C TYR A 117 -6.83 5.45 -7.55
N ASN A 118 -6.74 6.47 -8.42
CA ASN A 118 -6.73 6.26 -9.86
C ASN A 118 -5.50 5.48 -10.35
N GLN A 119 -4.32 5.72 -9.78
CA GLN A 119 -3.12 4.92 -10.11
C GLN A 119 -3.28 3.43 -9.80
N ILE A 120 -4.03 3.07 -8.75
CA ILE A 120 -4.34 1.67 -8.46
C ILE A 120 -5.26 1.10 -9.53
N LEU A 121 -6.31 1.84 -9.91
CA LEU A 121 -7.25 1.39 -10.94
C LEU A 121 -6.56 1.18 -12.29
N GLU A 122 -5.66 2.08 -12.69
CA GLU A 122 -4.85 1.94 -13.90
C GLU A 122 -3.95 0.69 -13.85
N ALA A 123 -3.21 0.51 -12.75
CA ALA A 123 -2.36 -0.66 -12.58
C ALA A 123 -3.12 -2.00 -12.62
N LEU A 124 -4.40 -2.01 -12.25
CA LEU A 124 -5.27 -3.18 -12.33
C LEU A 124 -5.83 -3.42 -13.73
N LYS A 125 -5.96 -2.37 -14.56
CA LYS A 125 -6.34 -2.47 -15.98
C LYS A 125 -5.20 -3.03 -16.82
N ASP A 126 -3.97 -2.56 -16.59
CA ASP A 126 -2.76 -2.99 -17.33
C ASP A 126 -2.45 -4.47 -17.15
N ASP A 127 -2.93 -5.08 -16.08
CA ASP A 127 -2.85 -6.51 -15.82
C ASP A 127 -3.64 -7.36 -16.84
N LYS A 128 -4.54 -6.75 -17.64
CA LYS A 128 -5.22 -7.39 -18.78
C LYS A 128 -4.47 -7.25 -20.11
N SER A 129 -3.50 -6.34 -20.20
CA SER A 129 -2.57 -6.27 -21.32
C SER A 129 -1.29 -7.02 -20.93
N SER A 130 -1.22 -8.29 -21.30
CA SER A 130 0.07 -8.95 -21.50
C SER A 130 0.78 -8.26 -22.66
N GLU A 131 1.27 -7.04 -22.44
CA GLU A 131 2.11 -6.37 -23.42
C GLU A 131 3.36 -7.23 -23.62
N MET A 132 3.45 -7.74 -24.84
CA MET A 132 4.59 -8.47 -25.34
C MET A 132 5.83 -7.60 -25.09
N LYS A 133 6.74 -8.03 -24.21
CA LYS A 133 7.96 -7.27 -23.89
C LYS A 133 8.68 -6.94 -25.20
N ILE A 134 8.72 -5.65 -25.55
CA ILE A 134 9.48 -5.15 -26.71
C ILE A 134 10.90 -5.73 -26.60
N PRO A 135 11.40 -6.46 -27.62
CA PRO A 135 12.70 -7.11 -27.53
C PRO A 135 13.80 -6.04 -27.50
N LYS A 136 14.21 -5.63 -26.29
CA LYS A 136 15.43 -4.85 -26.09
C LYS A 136 16.61 -5.67 -26.60
N LYS A 137 17.51 -5.06 -27.37
CA LYS A 137 18.76 -5.67 -27.86
C LYS A 137 19.55 -6.18 -26.65
N ARG A 138 19.41 -7.47 -26.33
CA ARG A 138 20.06 -8.09 -25.16
C ARG A 138 21.55 -8.18 -25.43
N LYS A 139 22.41 -7.70 -24.51
CA LYS A 139 23.84 -8.05 -24.54
C LYS A 139 23.95 -9.58 -24.51
N LYS A 140 24.72 -10.17 -25.43
CA LYS A 140 25.03 -11.60 -25.41
C LYS A 140 25.69 -11.93 -24.06
N THR A 141 25.00 -12.72 -23.24
CA THR A 141 25.56 -13.22 -21.98
C THR A 141 26.53 -14.36 -22.28
N VAL A 142 27.83 -14.11 -22.07
CA VAL A 142 28.92 -15.07 -22.36
C VAL A 142 29.11 -16.09 -21.22
N ARG A 143 28.60 -15.81 -20.02
CA ARG A 143 28.71 -16.72 -18.86
C ARG A 143 27.75 -17.90 -18.97
N GLY A 144 28.20 -18.96 -19.63
CA GLY A 144 27.60 -20.29 -19.55
C GLY A 144 28.24 -21.10 -18.43
N GLY A 145 27.47 -21.43 -17.39
CA GLY A 145 27.92 -22.32 -16.32
C GLY A 145 28.10 -23.78 -16.77
N LEU A 146 28.62 -24.62 -15.89
CA LEU A 146 28.93 -26.05 -16.14
C LEU A 146 27.76 -26.82 -16.77
N LYS A 147 26.52 -26.57 -16.32
CA LYS A 147 25.30 -27.20 -16.87
C LYS A 147 25.09 -26.90 -18.36
N LYS A 148 25.44 -25.70 -18.82
CA LYS A 148 25.33 -25.32 -20.25
C LYS A 148 26.42 -25.99 -21.08
N LYS A 149 27.59 -26.27 -20.50
CA LYS A 149 28.67 -27.05 -21.14
C LYS A 149 28.28 -28.53 -21.28
N MET A 150 27.80 -29.15 -20.20
CA MET A 150 27.34 -30.55 -20.23
C MET A 150 26.22 -30.80 -21.23
N LYS A 151 25.25 -29.88 -21.33
CA LYS A 151 24.16 -29.99 -22.31
C LYS A 151 24.68 -29.95 -23.76
N LYS A 152 25.73 -29.16 -24.04
CA LYS A 152 26.35 -29.11 -25.36
C LYS A 152 27.15 -30.36 -25.68
N TRP A 153 27.81 -30.96 -24.69
CA TRP A 153 28.55 -32.21 -24.89
C TRP A 153 27.63 -33.37 -25.24
N ARG A 154 26.54 -33.58 -24.49
CA ARG A 154 25.55 -34.62 -24.84
C ARG A 154 24.98 -34.46 -26.25
N GLN A 155 24.69 -33.22 -26.65
CA GLN A 155 24.19 -32.93 -28.00
C GLN A 155 25.21 -33.14 -29.11
N MET A 156 26.51 -33.20 -28.80
CA MET A 156 27.56 -33.55 -29.76
C MET A 156 27.80 -35.07 -29.82
N GLU A 157 27.51 -35.82 -28.75
CA GLU A 157 27.62 -37.29 -28.71
C GLU A 157 26.42 -37.98 -29.40
N GLU A 158 25.29 -37.29 -29.56
CA GLU A 158 24.08 -37.80 -30.24
C GLU A 158 24.06 -37.51 -31.77
N LYS A 159 25.16 -37.03 -32.35
CA LYS A 159 25.33 -36.79 -33.80
C LYS A 159 26.44 -37.67 -34.36
#